data_AF-A0A0F9AJE2-F1
#
_entry.id   AF-A0A0F9AJE2-F1
#
_cell.length_a   1.000
_cell.length_b   1.000
_cell.length_c   1.000
_cell.angle_alpha   90.00
_cell.angle_beta   90.00
_cell.angle_gamma   90.00
#
_symmetry.space_group_name_H-M   'P 1'
#
loop_
_entity.id
_entity.type
_entity.pdbx_description
1 polymer ?
#
loop_
_entity_poly.entity_id
_entity_poly.type
_entity_poly.pdbx_seq_one_letter_code
_entity_poly.pdbx_strand_id
1 'polypeptide(L)'
;WVELVYPFSVPTDCEQIDFRFIADASGDIIYGEDFQVWSSGRRVYSLPSWITRPEQLLDVRAFPQGVGGPASDNDYIANERRSQPLSYGFESVDRRGNLPLHIWVDAGSARPFIYALRPLDELSADTSTSVAESDFVVRFAEKLVREPDKASETMALLRAIHFQRVTTELPNRIGVSMD
;
A
#
# COMPACT_ATOMS: atom_id res chain seq x y z
N TRP A 1 -18.63 7.77 0.98
CA TRP A 1 -17.59 7.79 -0.06
C TRP A 1 -17.92 6.75 -1.10
N VAL A 2 -17.97 7.17 -2.36
CA VAL A 2 -18.25 6.30 -3.51
C VAL A 2 -17.06 6.37 -4.46
N GLU A 3 -16.76 5.28 -5.15
CA GLU A 3 -15.71 5.25 -6.16
C GLU A 3 -16.30 5.54 -7.54
N LEU A 4 -15.77 6.54 -8.23
CA LEU A 4 -16.17 6.89 -9.59
C LEU A 4 -15.03 6.57 -10.55
N VAL A 5 -15.32 5.74 -11.55
CA VAL A 5 -14.36 5.33 -12.59
C VAL A 5 -14.93 5.68 -13.96
N TYR A 6 -14.26 6.59 -14.67
CA TYR A 6 -14.67 7.03 -16.00
C TYR A 6 -13.59 6.66 -17.03
N PRO A 7 -13.82 5.64 -17.88
CA PRO A 7 -12.91 5.35 -18.97
C PRO A 7 -13.02 6.46 -20.03
N PHE A 8 -11.88 6.96 -20.49
CA PHE A 8 -11.81 7.92 -21.58
C PHE A 8 -10.62 7.60 -22.49
N SER A 9 -10.67 8.07 -23.72
CA SER A 9 -9.56 8.03 -24.67
C SER A 9 -9.04 9.43 -24.92
N VAL A 10 -7.71 9.58 -24.93
CA VAL A 10 -7.06 10.85 -25.30
C VAL A 10 -7.19 11.05 -26.80
N PRO A 11 -7.81 12.14 -27.28
CA PRO A 11 -7.87 12.44 -28.70
C PRO A 11 -6.46 12.61 -29.31
N THR A 12 -6.32 12.30 -30.59
CA THR A 12 -5.08 12.61 -31.34
C THR A 12 -4.80 14.11 -31.27
N ASP A 13 -3.53 14.48 -31.13
CA ASP A 13 -3.06 15.87 -31.00
C ASP A 13 -3.57 16.64 -29.77
N CYS A 14 -4.10 15.93 -28.77
CA CYS A 14 -4.48 16.54 -27.50
C CYS A 14 -3.25 16.95 -26.68
N GLU A 15 -3.11 18.25 -26.43
CA GLU A 15 -2.01 18.81 -25.63
C GLU A 15 -2.38 18.94 -24.14
N GLN A 16 -3.68 19.00 -23.82
CA GLN A 16 -4.17 19.25 -22.47
C GLN A 16 -5.48 18.53 -22.20
N ILE A 17 -5.59 17.95 -21.00
CA ILE A 17 -6.80 17.33 -20.46
C ILE A 17 -7.12 17.98 -19.12
N ASP A 18 -8.30 18.59 -19.03
CA ASP A 18 -8.80 19.19 -17.79
C ASP A 18 -9.80 18.25 -17.12
N PHE A 19 -9.60 18.00 -15.82
CA PHE A 19 -10.55 17.25 -15.00
C PHE A 19 -11.26 18.20 -14.04
N ARG A 20 -12.59 18.05 -13.94
CA ARG A 20 -13.43 18.91 -13.08
C ARG A 20 -14.42 18.05 -12.32
N PHE A 21 -14.55 18.34 -11.03
CA PHE A 21 -15.65 17.87 -10.19
C PHE A 21 -16.67 18.99 -10.10
N ILE A 22 -17.89 18.74 -10.59
CA ILE A 22 -18.96 19.74 -10.70
C ILE A 22 -20.20 19.18 -10.02
N ALA A 23 -20.82 19.99 -9.16
CA ALA A 23 -22.13 19.71 -8.58
C ALA A 23 -23.24 20.30 -9.46
N ASP A 24 -24.43 19.72 -9.42
CA ASP A 24 -25.53 20.12 -10.31
C ASP A 24 -26.32 21.31 -9.76
N ALA A 25 -26.64 21.32 -8.47
CA ALA A 25 -27.49 22.35 -7.88
C ALA A 25 -26.71 23.43 -7.13
N SER A 26 -27.33 24.62 -7.06
CA SER A 26 -26.82 25.73 -6.25
C SER A 26 -26.92 25.37 -4.77
N GLY A 27 -25.77 25.39 -4.07
CA GLY A 27 -25.68 25.07 -2.64
C GLY A 27 -25.19 23.66 -2.34
N ASP A 28 -25.00 22.81 -3.36
CA ASP A 28 -24.41 21.50 -3.19
C ASP A 28 -22.95 21.60 -2.72
N ILE A 29 -22.58 20.77 -1.75
CA ILE A 29 -21.21 20.62 -1.27
C ILE A 29 -20.73 19.24 -1.68
N ILE A 30 -19.69 19.20 -2.51
CA ILE A 30 -19.06 17.95 -2.95
C ILE A 30 -17.67 17.81 -2.34
N TYR A 31 -17.35 16.59 -1.93
CA TYR A 31 -16.04 16.21 -1.42
C TYR A 31 -15.43 15.19 -2.38
N GLY A 32 -14.21 15.45 -2.84
CA GLY A 32 -13.43 14.54 -3.68
C GLY A 32 -12.08 14.29 -3.04
N GLU A 33 -11.68 13.03 -2.98
CA GLU A 33 -10.36 12.59 -2.52
C GLU A 33 -9.81 11.52 -3.47
N ASP A 34 -8.50 11.23 -3.36
CA ASP A 34 -7.83 10.16 -4.10
C ASP A 34 -8.06 10.15 -5.63
N PHE A 35 -8.05 11.34 -6.24
CA PHE A 35 -8.10 11.49 -7.69
C PHE A 35 -6.87 10.87 -8.35
N GLN A 36 -7.09 9.93 -9.27
CA GLN A 36 -6.02 9.25 -9.99
C GLN A 36 -6.41 9.04 -11.45
N VAL A 37 -5.40 9.13 -12.32
CA VAL A 37 -5.49 8.74 -13.73
C VAL A 37 -4.56 7.57 -13.95
N TRP A 38 -5.07 6.50 -14.56
CA TRP A 38 -4.29 5.32 -14.91
C TRP A 38 -4.63 4.87 -16.32
N SER A 39 -3.68 4.20 -16.96
CA SER A 39 -3.90 3.57 -18.25
C SER A 39 -4.64 2.24 -18.09
N SER A 40 -5.51 1.92 -19.05
CA SER A 40 -5.98 0.55 -19.26
C SER A 40 -4.92 -0.31 -19.94
N GLY A 41 -4.92 -1.61 -19.63
CA GLY A 41 -4.09 -2.64 -20.23
C GLY A 41 -2.70 -2.71 -19.61
N ARG A 42 -1.75 -3.19 -20.40
CA ARG A 42 -0.34 -3.25 -20.00
C ARG A 42 0.34 -1.89 -20.16
N ARG A 43 0.89 -1.37 -19.07
CA ARG A 43 1.65 -0.12 -19.07
C ARG A 43 2.88 -0.18 -18.18
N VAL A 44 3.89 0.59 -18.54
CA VAL A 44 5.09 0.82 -17.75
C VAL A 44 4.90 2.05 -16.86
N TYR A 45 5.17 1.89 -15.57
CA TYR A 45 5.16 2.94 -14.56
C TYR A 45 6.58 3.15 -14.05
N SER A 46 6.97 4.41 -13.87
CA SER A 46 8.16 4.75 -13.09
C SER A 46 7.81 4.61 -11.61
N LEU A 47 8.54 3.78 -10.89
CA LEU A 47 8.41 3.70 -9.45
C LEU A 47 9.00 4.96 -8.79
N PRO A 48 8.52 5.34 -7.59
CA PRO A 48 9.15 6.36 -6.79
C PRO A 48 10.65 6.11 -6.61
N SER A 49 11.44 7.18 -6.51
CA SER A 49 12.91 7.10 -6.42
C SER A 49 13.43 6.30 -5.22
N TRP A 50 12.63 6.17 -4.16
CA TRP A 50 12.96 5.38 -2.98
C TRP A 50 12.78 3.87 -3.18
N ILE A 51 12.09 3.45 -4.23
CA ILE A 51 12.06 2.05 -4.66
C ILE A 51 13.25 1.82 -5.58
N THR A 52 14.36 1.43 -4.97
CA THR A 52 15.64 1.20 -5.66
C THR A 52 15.87 -0.27 -5.97
N ARG A 53 15.10 -1.17 -5.36
CA ARG A 53 15.26 -2.62 -5.49
C ARG A 53 13.93 -3.33 -5.77
N PRO A 54 13.89 -4.29 -6.71
CA PRO A 54 12.69 -5.09 -6.97
C PRO A 54 12.13 -5.78 -5.72
N GLU A 55 13.02 -6.18 -4.80
CA GLU A 55 12.67 -6.89 -3.57
C GLU A 55 11.90 -6.01 -2.57
N GLN A 56 11.87 -4.68 -2.76
CA GLN A 56 11.00 -3.80 -1.98
C GLN A 56 9.53 -3.95 -2.40
N LEU A 57 9.25 -4.41 -3.62
CA LEU A 57 7.88 -4.57 -4.11
C LEU A 57 7.27 -5.86 -3.51
N LEU A 58 6.15 -5.70 -2.80
CA LEU A 58 5.42 -6.81 -2.19
C LEU A 58 4.40 -7.42 -3.15
N ASP A 59 3.59 -6.56 -3.80
CA ASP A 59 2.53 -6.99 -4.69
C ASP A 59 2.04 -5.81 -5.55
N VAL A 60 1.32 -6.11 -6.63
CA VAL A 60 0.51 -5.14 -7.36
C VAL A 60 -0.90 -5.68 -7.44
N ARG A 61 -1.88 -4.92 -6.93
CA ARG A 61 -3.27 -5.38 -6.81
C ARG A 61 -4.24 -4.38 -7.40
N ALA A 62 -5.44 -4.84 -7.69
CA ALA A 62 -6.59 -4.02 -7.98
C ALA A 62 -7.62 -4.13 -6.88
N PHE A 63 -8.26 -2.99 -6.59
CA PHE A 63 -9.48 -2.90 -5.78
C PHE A 63 -10.62 -2.63 -6.77
N PRO A 64 -11.50 -3.62 -7.00
CA PRO A 64 -12.62 -3.42 -7.91
C PRO A 64 -13.57 -2.38 -7.32
N GLN A 65 -14.12 -1.53 -8.19
CA GLN A 65 -15.24 -0.65 -7.86
C GLN A 65 -16.38 -1.46 -7.24
N GLY A 66 -17.09 -0.85 -6.29
CA GLY A 66 -18.32 -1.39 -5.71
C GLY A 66 -19.37 -1.75 -6.77
N VAL A 67 -20.34 -2.56 -6.37
CA VAL A 67 -21.44 -2.97 -7.27
C VAL A 67 -22.59 -1.95 -7.20
N GLY A 68 -23.49 -1.97 -8.18
CA GLY A 68 -24.66 -1.07 -8.22
C GLY A 68 -24.73 -0.19 -9.47
N GLY A 69 -25.81 0.57 -9.59
CA GLY A 69 -26.07 1.54 -10.67
C GLY A 69 -25.98 2.97 -10.15
N PRO A 70 -26.62 3.98 -10.76
CA PRO A 70 -26.80 5.29 -10.11
C PRO A 70 -28.22 5.41 -9.55
N ALA A 71 -28.69 4.38 -8.84
CA ALA A 71 -30.10 4.23 -8.46
C ALA A 71 -30.33 4.06 -6.94
N SER A 72 -29.26 3.84 -6.15
CA SER A 72 -29.32 3.63 -4.72
C SER A 72 -28.18 4.32 -3.97
N ASP A 73 -28.41 4.59 -2.69
CA ASP A 73 -27.43 5.22 -1.78
C ASP A 73 -26.18 4.35 -1.53
N ASN A 74 -26.25 3.05 -1.87
CA ASN A 74 -25.17 2.09 -1.66
C ASN A 74 -24.42 1.73 -2.93
N ASP A 75 -24.69 2.42 -4.04
CA ASP A 75 -24.03 2.11 -5.29
C ASP A 75 -22.56 2.57 -5.29
N TYR A 76 -21.68 1.73 -5.85
CA TYR A 76 -20.24 2.00 -6.00
C TYR A 76 -19.49 2.23 -4.67
N ILE A 77 -19.96 1.63 -3.57
CA ILE A 77 -19.23 1.67 -2.30
C ILE A 77 -17.82 1.09 -2.47
N ALA A 78 -16.83 1.82 -1.97
CA ALA A 78 -15.44 1.38 -1.97
C ALA A 78 -15.28 0.07 -1.17
N ASN A 79 -14.39 -0.82 -1.63
CA ASN A 79 -13.98 -2.03 -0.91
C ASN A 79 -15.08 -3.11 -0.66
N GLU A 80 -16.20 -3.09 -1.37
CA GLU A 80 -17.18 -4.19 -1.27
C GLU A 80 -16.65 -5.52 -1.84
N ARG A 81 -15.73 -5.43 -2.79
CA ARG A 81 -15.14 -6.58 -3.47
C ARG A 81 -13.74 -6.83 -2.97
N ARG A 82 -13.36 -8.12 -2.91
CA ARG A 82 -12.00 -8.51 -2.56
C ARG A 82 -11.00 -7.96 -3.56
N SER A 83 -9.86 -7.52 -3.06
CA SER A 83 -8.74 -7.14 -3.92
C SER A 83 -8.21 -8.37 -4.67
N GLN A 84 -7.80 -8.15 -5.90
CA GLN A 84 -7.26 -9.19 -6.78
C GLN A 84 -5.82 -8.84 -7.18
N PRO A 85 -4.91 -9.83 -7.27
CA PRO A 85 -3.57 -9.59 -7.78
C PRO A 85 -3.63 -9.21 -9.27
N LEU A 86 -2.71 -8.36 -9.71
CA LEU A 86 -2.48 -8.03 -11.11
C LEU A 86 -1.21 -8.70 -11.61
N SER A 87 -1.12 -8.91 -12.92
CA SER A 87 0.13 -9.40 -13.52
C SER A 87 1.11 -8.24 -13.66
N TYR A 88 2.35 -8.42 -13.20
CA TYR A 88 3.38 -7.38 -13.27
C TYR A 88 4.79 -7.97 -13.38
N GLY A 89 5.74 -7.11 -13.71
CA GLY A 89 7.17 -7.43 -13.69
C GLY A 89 8.03 -6.20 -13.95
N PHE A 90 9.35 -6.38 -14.02
CA PHE A 90 10.30 -5.29 -14.24
C PHE A 90 10.81 -5.29 -15.69
N GLU A 91 10.94 -4.11 -16.29
CA GLU A 91 11.46 -3.93 -17.67
C GLU A 91 12.98 -4.21 -17.74
N SER A 92 13.74 -3.72 -16.75
CA SER A 92 15.18 -3.93 -16.63
C SER A 92 15.60 -3.80 -15.17
N VAL A 93 16.46 -4.71 -14.70
CA VAL A 93 17.01 -4.70 -13.33
C VAL A 93 18.51 -4.45 -13.42
N ASP A 94 18.91 -3.21 -13.66
CA ASP A 94 20.30 -2.82 -13.47
C ASP A 94 20.53 -2.45 -11.99
N ARG A 95 21.12 -3.39 -11.24
CA ARG A 95 21.43 -3.21 -9.81
C ARG A 95 22.48 -2.12 -9.53
N ARG A 96 23.15 -1.60 -10.56
CA ARG A 96 24.19 -0.56 -10.44
C ARG A 96 23.68 0.81 -10.92
N GLY A 97 22.53 0.86 -11.58
CA GLY A 97 21.93 2.08 -12.07
C GLY A 97 21.26 2.86 -10.93
N ASN A 98 21.44 4.18 -10.93
CA ASN A 98 20.73 5.10 -10.04
C ASN A 98 19.39 5.59 -10.64
N LEU A 99 18.81 4.81 -11.56
CA LEU A 99 17.58 5.16 -12.25
C LEU A 99 16.37 4.60 -11.50
N PRO A 100 15.22 5.29 -11.51
CA PRO A 100 13.99 4.76 -10.95
C PRO A 100 13.66 3.41 -11.59
N LEU A 101 13.30 2.43 -10.76
CA LEU A 101 12.87 1.13 -11.29
C LEU A 101 11.58 1.31 -12.10
N HIS A 102 11.54 0.67 -13.27
CA HIS A 102 10.36 0.65 -14.11
C HIS A 102 9.66 -0.69 -13.98
N ILE A 103 8.37 -0.64 -13.64
CA ILE A 103 7.50 -1.80 -13.53
C ILE A 103 6.51 -1.78 -14.69
N TRP A 104 6.34 -2.91 -15.39
CA TRP A 104 5.18 -3.12 -16.23
C TRP A 104 4.07 -3.76 -15.41
N VAL A 105 2.84 -3.26 -15.56
CA VAL A 105 1.64 -3.82 -14.92
C VAL A 105 0.61 -4.04 -16.01
N ASP A 106 0.01 -5.23 -16.04
CA ASP A 106 -1.15 -5.54 -16.87
C ASP A 106 -2.41 -5.51 -16.01
N ALA A 107 -3.13 -4.40 -16.10
CA ALA A 107 -4.28 -4.14 -15.26
C ALA A 107 -5.63 -4.43 -15.95
N GLY A 108 -5.63 -4.76 -17.25
CA GLY A 108 -6.86 -4.83 -18.04
C GLY A 108 -7.63 -3.50 -17.97
N SER A 109 -8.73 -3.44 -17.21
CA SER A 109 -9.46 -2.18 -16.94
C SER A 109 -9.37 -1.71 -15.48
N ALA A 110 -8.69 -2.46 -14.62
CA ALA A 110 -8.65 -2.19 -13.19
C ALA A 110 -7.60 -1.14 -12.82
N ARG A 111 -7.81 -0.43 -11.70
CA ARG A 111 -6.84 0.51 -11.14
C ARG A 111 -5.71 -0.27 -10.43
N PRO A 112 -4.44 -0.08 -10.80
CA PRO A 112 -3.33 -0.75 -10.13
C PRO A 112 -2.90 -0.01 -8.86
N PHE A 113 -2.69 -0.77 -7.78
CA PHE A 113 -2.12 -0.33 -6.52
C PHE A 113 -0.81 -1.08 -6.29
N ILE A 114 0.27 -0.31 -6.15
CA ILE A 114 1.62 -0.84 -5.97
C ILE A 114 1.94 -0.87 -4.48
N TYR A 115 2.10 -2.08 -3.94
CA TYR A 115 2.46 -2.30 -2.55
C TYR A 115 3.96 -2.53 -2.44
N ALA A 116 4.64 -1.67 -1.69
CA ALA A 116 6.08 -1.78 -1.50
C ALA A 116 6.50 -1.47 -0.06
N LEU A 117 7.60 -2.09 0.36
CA LEU A 117 8.31 -1.81 1.59
C LEU A 117 9.08 -0.50 1.44
N ARG A 118 8.71 0.46 2.28
CA ARG A 118 9.49 1.68 2.44
C ARG A 118 10.68 1.39 3.37
N PRO A 119 11.92 1.73 2.98
CA PRO A 119 13.07 1.62 3.87
C PRO A 119 12.84 2.43 5.15
N LEU A 120 13.31 1.90 6.28
CA LEU A 120 13.13 2.49 7.62
C LEU A 120 13.69 3.92 7.72
N ASP A 121 14.76 4.21 6.99
CA ASP A 121 15.40 5.53 6.94
C ASP A 121 14.50 6.60 6.29
N GLU A 122 13.42 6.20 5.61
CA GLU A 122 12.43 7.11 5.00
C GLU A 122 11.04 7.02 5.66
N LEU A 123 10.88 6.21 6.71
CA LEU A 123 9.65 6.16 7.52
C LEU A 123 9.48 7.39 8.42
N SER A 124 10.46 8.30 8.40
CA SER A 124 10.39 9.62 9.01
C SER A 124 9.38 10.55 8.33
N ALA A 125 8.67 10.18 7.27
CA ALA A 125 8.05 11.13 6.33
C ALA A 125 9.07 12.08 5.69
N ASP A 126 8.70 12.80 4.62
CA ASP A 126 9.57 13.84 4.05
C ASP A 126 9.96 14.95 5.06
N THR A 127 9.27 15.03 6.22
CA THR A 127 9.47 16.08 7.24
C THR A 127 9.38 15.65 8.72
N SER A 128 9.15 14.39 9.10
CA SER A 128 9.06 14.03 10.55
C SER A 128 10.42 13.71 11.17
N THR A 129 10.49 13.88 12.50
CA THR A 129 11.69 13.75 13.34
C THR A 129 11.73 12.46 14.16
N SER A 130 10.97 11.43 13.74
CA SER A 130 10.94 10.14 14.43
C SER A 130 12.21 9.33 14.11
N VAL A 131 13.23 9.43 14.96
CA VAL A 131 14.49 8.69 14.79
C VAL A 131 14.28 7.23 15.21
N ALA A 132 14.23 6.31 14.26
CA ALA A 132 14.46 4.89 14.54
C ALA A 132 15.97 4.66 14.58
N GLU A 133 16.51 4.31 15.75
CA GLU A 133 17.95 4.07 15.94
C GLU A 133 18.34 2.74 15.27
N SER A 134 19.07 2.82 14.14
CA SER A 134 19.50 1.64 13.37
C SER A 134 20.33 0.65 14.19
N ASP A 135 21.17 1.17 15.09
CA ASP A 135 21.96 0.37 16.03
C ASP A 135 21.07 -0.43 17.00
N PHE A 136 19.90 0.12 17.36
CA PHE A 136 18.92 -0.59 18.18
C PHE A 136 18.33 -1.78 17.41
N VAL A 137 17.91 -1.58 16.15
CA VAL A 137 17.33 -2.64 15.31
C VAL A 137 18.35 -3.75 15.04
N VAL A 138 19.57 -3.39 14.66
CA VAL A 138 20.64 -4.36 14.35
C VAL A 138 21.02 -5.16 15.60
N ARG A 139 21.13 -4.50 16.76
CA ARG A 139 21.45 -5.18 18.03
C ARG A 139 20.38 -6.18 18.45
N PHE A 140 19.10 -5.88 18.26
CA PHE A 140 18.03 -6.83 18.59
C PHE A 140 17.88 -7.94 17.55
N ALA A 141 18.12 -7.66 16.26
CA ALA A 141 18.19 -8.68 15.23
C ALA A 141 19.36 -9.66 15.51
N GLU A 142 20.55 -9.15 15.84
CA GLU A 142 21.70 -9.97 16.23
C GLU A 142 21.38 -10.83 17.45
N LYS A 143 20.74 -10.24 18.48
CA LYS A 143 20.36 -10.97 19.69
C LYS A 143 19.38 -12.11 19.40
N LEU A 144 18.40 -11.90 18.51
CA LEU A 144 17.44 -12.94 18.11
C LEU A 144 18.09 -14.07 17.31
N VAL A 145 19.10 -13.75 16.50
CA VAL A 145 19.88 -14.77 15.76
C VAL A 145 20.76 -15.58 16.71
N ARG A 146 21.37 -14.95 17.73
CA ARG A 146 22.22 -15.64 18.72
C ARG A 146 21.43 -16.45 19.75
N GLU A 147 20.24 -15.98 20.13
CA GLU A 147 19.41 -16.60 21.17
C GLU A 147 17.99 -16.90 20.65
N PRO A 148 17.83 -17.79 19.65
CA PRO A 148 16.54 -18.05 19.01
C PRO A 148 15.50 -18.63 19.98
N ASP A 149 15.93 -19.42 20.96
CA ASP A 149 15.06 -20.04 21.97
C ASP A 149 14.40 -19.01 22.91
N LYS A 150 14.93 -17.79 22.97
CA LYS A 150 14.41 -16.67 23.76
C LYS A 150 13.71 -15.61 22.91
N ALA A 151 13.38 -15.92 21.66
CA ALA A 151 12.78 -14.97 20.75
C ALA A 151 11.44 -14.42 21.28
N SER A 152 10.58 -15.28 21.85
CA SER A 152 9.29 -14.87 22.40
C SER A 152 9.42 -13.88 23.56
N GLU A 153 10.37 -14.11 24.47
CA GLU A 153 10.64 -13.22 25.60
C GLU A 153 11.25 -11.89 25.15
N THR A 154 12.20 -11.94 24.22
CA THR A 154 12.85 -10.75 23.65
C THR A 154 11.85 -9.88 22.89
N MET A 155 10.93 -10.49 22.13
CA MET A 155 9.87 -9.77 21.43
C MET A 155 8.82 -9.20 22.39
N ALA A 156 8.50 -9.90 23.49
CA ALA A 156 7.61 -9.39 24.52
C ALA A 156 8.20 -8.16 25.23
N LEU A 157 9.50 -8.20 25.54
CA LEU A 157 10.23 -7.08 26.11
C LEU A 157 10.27 -5.87 25.16
N LEU A 158 10.55 -6.09 23.88
CA LEU A 158 10.55 -5.04 22.85
C LEU A 158 9.18 -4.35 22.72
N ARG A 159 8.09 -5.13 22.76
CA ARG A 159 6.72 -4.59 22.78
C ARG A 159 6.47 -3.79 24.06
N ALA A 160 6.90 -4.29 25.23
CA ALA A 160 6.71 -3.59 26.50
C ALA A 160 7.46 -2.24 26.56
N ILE A 161 8.67 -2.19 25.99
CA ILE A 161 9.49 -0.97 25.89
C ILE A 161 8.86 0.04 24.93
N HIS A 162 8.40 -0.42 23.75
CA HIS A 162 7.85 0.45 22.71
C HIS A 162 6.49 1.06 23.09
N PHE A 163 5.65 0.33 23.81
CA PHE A 163 4.29 0.77 24.15
C PHE A 163 4.13 1.40 25.53
N GLN A 164 5.24 1.73 26.24
CA GLN A 164 5.22 2.30 27.61
C GLN A 164 4.06 1.76 28.47
N ARG A 165 4.01 0.43 28.65
CA ARG A 165 3.00 -0.31 29.43
C ARG A 165 1.52 -0.02 29.11
N VAL A 166 0.86 -0.99 28.46
CA VAL A 166 -0.22 -1.76 29.11
C VAL A 166 -0.04 -3.24 28.79
N THR A 167 0.29 -4.00 29.83
CA THR A 167 0.22 -5.46 29.90
C THR A 167 -1.24 -5.91 29.81
N THR A 168 -1.56 -6.77 28.85
CA THR A 168 -2.64 -7.74 29.05
C THR A 168 -2.02 -9.13 28.89
N GLU A 169 -2.09 -9.89 29.98
CA GLU A 169 -1.56 -11.24 30.10
C GLU A 169 -2.16 -12.15 29.01
N LEU A 170 -1.29 -12.96 28.39
CA LEU A 170 -1.74 -14.03 27.49
C LEU A 170 -2.50 -15.07 28.32
N PRO A 171 -3.70 -15.53 27.91
CA PRO A 171 -4.40 -16.57 28.64
C PRO A 171 -3.62 -17.89 28.57
N ASN A 172 -3.29 -18.44 29.74
CA ASN A 172 -2.71 -19.78 29.87
C ASN A 172 -3.65 -20.82 29.27
N ARG A 173 -3.14 -21.66 28.35
CA ARG A 173 -3.83 -22.86 27.89
C ARG A 173 -3.97 -23.83 29.06
N ILE A 174 -5.19 -24.00 29.56
CA ILE A 174 -5.55 -25.13 30.43
C ILE A 174 -5.61 -26.37 29.53
N GLY A 175 -4.73 -27.34 29.79
CA GLY A 175 -4.79 -28.65 29.15
C GLY A 175 -6.05 -29.38 29.59
N VAL A 176 -6.88 -29.78 28.62
CA VAL A 176 -8.01 -30.67 28.86
C VAL A 176 -7.45 -32.10 28.90
N SER A 177 -7.42 -32.71 30.09
CA SER A 177 -7.28 -34.18 30.19
C SER A 177 -8.64 -34.80 29.86
N MET A 178 -8.64 -35.77 28.96
CA MET A 178 -9.78 -36.65 28.74
C MET A 178 -9.77 -37.74 29.81
N ASP A 179 -10.83 -37.79 30.62
CA ASP A 179 -11.33 -39.00 31.27
C ASP A 179 -12.77 -39.24 30.79
#